data_AF-A0A8J7WY30-F1
#
_entry.id   AF-A0A8J7WY30-F1
#
_cell.length_a   1.000
_cell.length_b   1.000
_cell.length_c   1.000
_cell.angle_alpha   90.00
_cell.angle_beta   90.00
_cell.angle_gamma   90.00
#
_symmetry.space_group_name_H-M   'P 1'
#
loop_
_entity.id
_entity.type
_entity.pdbx_description
1 polymer ?
#
loop_
_entity_poly.entity_id
_entity_poly.type
_entity_poly.pdbx_seq_one_letter_code
_entity_poly.pdbx_strand_id
1 'polypeptide(L)'
;MTVAAKTATVAMDNYSYDSVADLREELYSRVQTQKDEQACIDLLAEHCPDAPRPYVFAVQVDPYVIEINFEAAALLPDEDPRYYLNLPTSFKLDAEQVDKLISIGSKLLRASPQFQCLLKVLDAESRGLPRPDDYPIGSGIFP
;
A
#
# COMPACT_ATOMS: atom_id res chain seq x y z
N MET A 1 8.45 11.43 -17.25
CA MET A 1 7.66 10.53 -16.37
C MET A 1 6.55 11.37 -15.74
N THR A 2 5.29 11.08 -16.05
CA THR A 2 4.15 11.84 -15.55
C THR A 2 3.53 11.04 -14.41
N VAL A 3 3.75 11.47 -13.16
CA VAL A 3 3.09 10.87 -11.99
C VAL A 3 1.77 11.59 -11.79
N ALA A 4 0.66 10.90 -12.00
CA ALA A 4 -0.66 11.41 -11.68
C ALA A 4 -0.99 11.06 -10.22
N ALA A 5 -0.84 12.04 -9.32
CA ALA A 5 -1.32 11.90 -7.95
C ALA A 5 -2.81 12.30 -7.90
N LYS A 6 -3.68 11.34 -7.58
CA LYS A 6 -5.09 11.60 -7.28
C LYS A 6 -5.34 11.23 -5.83
N THR A 7 -5.68 12.23 -5.01
CA THR A 7 -6.06 12.02 -3.62
C THR A 7 -7.58 12.03 -3.53
N ALA A 8 -8.16 10.96 -3.02
CA ALA A 8 -9.56 10.93 -2.60
C ALA A 8 -9.57 10.76 -1.07
N THR A 9 -10.00 11.80 -0.35
CA THR A 9 -10.15 11.75 1.10
C THR A 9 -11.59 11.41 1.43
N VAL A 10 -11.90 10.13 1.63
CA VAL A 10 -13.14 9.71 2.28
C VAL A 10 -12.84 9.59 3.77
N ALA A 11 -13.70 10.15 4.64
CA ALA A 11 -13.54 10.01 6.08
C ALA A 11 -13.49 8.51 6.46
N MET A 12 -12.50 8.12 7.26
CA MET A 12 -12.28 6.73 7.69
C MET A 12 -13.36 6.21 8.64
N ASP A 13 -14.31 7.04 9.07
CA ASP A 13 -15.39 6.70 10.02
C ASP A 13 -16.29 5.53 9.55
N ASN A 14 -16.15 5.08 8.30
CA ASN A 14 -16.97 4.04 7.68
C ASN A 14 -16.26 2.71 7.37
N TYR A 15 -14.96 2.56 7.66
CA TYR A 15 -14.25 1.30 7.37
C TYR A 15 -14.01 0.51 8.65
N SER A 16 -14.56 -0.70 8.73
CA SER A 16 -14.24 -1.65 9.80
C SER A 16 -12.96 -2.41 9.46
N TYR A 17 -12.42 -3.12 10.47
CA TYR A 17 -11.36 -4.11 10.24
C TYR A 17 -11.70 -5.07 9.10
N ASP A 18 -12.95 -5.54 9.07
CA ASP A 18 -13.44 -6.46 8.03
C ASP A 18 -13.42 -5.81 6.64
N SER A 19 -13.84 -4.54 6.51
CA SER A 19 -13.81 -3.84 5.22
C SER A 19 -12.38 -3.68 4.67
N VAL A 20 -11.39 -3.46 5.54
CA VAL A 20 -9.98 -3.38 5.12
C VAL A 20 -9.47 -4.77 4.74
N ALA A 21 -9.86 -5.81 5.46
CA ALA A 21 -9.52 -7.20 5.12
C ALA A 21 -10.11 -7.60 3.76
N ASP A 22 -11.39 -7.29 3.51
CA ASP A 22 -12.07 -7.54 2.24
C ASP A 22 -11.37 -6.80 1.08
N LEU A 23 -11.02 -5.52 1.28
CA LEU A 23 -10.25 -4.76 0.30
C LEU A 23 -8.91 -5.44 -0.04
N ARG A 24 -8.18 -5.92 0.97
CA ARG A 24 -6.90 -6.62 0.75
C ARG A 24 -7.12 -7.89 -0.07
N GLU A 25 -8.14 -8.67 0.24
CA GLU A 25 -8.46 -9.90 -0.49
C GLU A 25 -8.87 -9.62 -1.95
N GLU A 26 -9.69 -8.59 -2.20
CA GLU A 26 -10.06 -8.18 -3.56
C GLU A 26 -8.85 -7.75 -4.39
N LEU A 27 -7.96 -6.94 -3.78
CA LEU A 27 -6.72 -6.50 -4.42
C LEU A 27 -5.78 -7.67 -4.70
N TYR A 28 -5.69 -8.62 -3.76
CA TYR A 28 -4.90 -9.83 -3.92
C TYR A 28 -5.43 -10.70 -5.07
N SER A 29 -6.73 -10.97 -5.10
CA SER A 29 -7.41 -11.71 -6.16
C SER A 29 -7.17 -11.07 -7.53
N ARG A 30 -7.22 -9.73 -7.60
CA ARG A 30 -6.94 -8.98 -8.83
C ARG A 30 -5.50 -9.14 -9.30
N VAL A 31 -4.52 -9.08 -8.38
CA VAL A 31 -3.11 -9.31 -8.71
C VAL A 31 -2.87 -10.74 -9.17
N GLN A 32 -3.51 -11.74 -8.53
CA GLN A 32 -3.38 -13.13 -8.95
C GLN A 32 -3.97 -13.37 -10.34
N THR A 33 -5.17 -12.85 -10.60
CA THR A 33 -5.78 -12.89 -11.93
C THR A 33 -4.83 -12.35 -13.01
N GLN A 34 -4.17 -11.23 -12.74
CA GLN A 34 -3.20 -10.65 -13.66
C GLN A 34 -1.96 -11.51 -13.89
N LYS A 35 -1.43 -12.14 -12.82
CA LYS A 35 -0.29 -13.06 -12.92
C LYS A 35 -0.66 -14.31 -13.72
N ASP A 36 -1.84 -14.87 -13.45
CA ASP A 36 -2.34 -16.06 -14.12
C ASP A 36 -2.61 -15.81 -15.61
N GLU A 37 -3.20 -14.66 -15.94
CA GLU A 37 -3.39 -14.23 -17.33
C GLU A 37 -2.06 -14.07 -18.06
N GLN A 38 -1.06 -13.44 -17.42
CA GLN A 38 0.26 -13.28 -18.01
C GLN A 38 0.94 -14.63 -18.25
N ALA A 39 0.90 -15.53 -17.26
CA ALA A 39 1.44 -16.88 -17.39
C ALA A 39 0.76 -17.69 -18.51
N CYS A 40 -0.57 -17.54 -18.66
CA CYS A 40 -1.32 -18.16 -19.75
C CYS A 40 -0.88 -17.62 -21.13
N ILE A 41 -0.63 -16.32 -21.24
CA ILE A 41 -0.13 -15.69 -22.47
C ILE A 41 1.27 -16.18 -22.80
N ASP A 42 2.13 -16.32 -21.80
CA ASP A 42 3.50 -16.81 -21.98
C ASP A 42 3.49 -18.27 -22.48
N LEU A 43 2.64 -19.12 -21.89
CA LEU A 43 2.43 -20.50 -22.35
C LEU A 43 1.85 -20.57 -23.77
N LEU A 44 0.90 -19.69 -24.11
CA LEU A 44 0.32 -19.63 -25.45
C LEU A 44 1.38 -19.24 -26.47
N ALA A 45 2.24 -18.27 -26.15
CA ALA A 45 3.34 -17.86 -27.04
C ALA A 45 4.37 -18.97 -27.25
N GLU A 46 4.64 -19.78 -26.22
CA GLU A 46 5.55 -20.93 -26.30
C GLU A 46 4.98 -22.08 -27.15
N HIS A 47 3.73 -22.45 -26.91
CA HIS A 47 3.15 -23.67 -27.50
C HIS A 47 2.35 -23.43 -28.79
N CYS A 48 1.85 -22.20 -29.01
CA CYS A 48 0.99 -21.84 -30.12
C CYS A 48 1.37 -20.45 -30.68
N PRO A 49 2.53 -20.31 -31.35
CA PRO A 49 3.07 -19.01 -31.77
C PRO A 49 2.16 -18.23 -32.74
N ASP A 50 1.33 -18.93 -33.51
CA ASP A 50 0.40 -18.33 -34.48
C ASP A 50 -1.00 -18.03 -33.87
N ALA A 51 -1.23 -18.37 -32.60
CA ALA A 51 -2.50 -18.10 -31.95
C ALA A 51 -2.69 -16.59 -31.71
N PRO A 52 -3.93 -16.08 -31.87
CA PRO A 52 -4.22 -14.69 -31.54
C PRO A 52 -3.99 -14.46 -30.04
N ARG A 53 -3.23 -13.43 -29.69
CA ARG A 53 -3.06 -13.05 -28.28
C ARG A 53 -4.40 -12.58 -27.70
N PRO A 54 -4.84 -13.14 -26.56
CA PRO A 54 -6.01 -12.62 -25.87
C PRO A 54 -5.80 -11.17 -25.43
N TYR A 55 -6.88 -10.41 -25.30
CA TYR A 55 -6.82 -9.01 -24.88
C TYR A 55 -6.30 -8.92 -23.44
N VAL A 56 -5.09 -8.39 -23.28
CA VAL A 56 -4.48 -8.11 -21.98
C VAL A 56 -5.09 -6.85 -21.38
N PHE A 57 -5.16 -6.80 -20.05
CA PHE A 57 -5.35 -5.52 -19.36
C PHE A 57 -4.34 -4.50 -19.89
N ALA A 58 -4.83 -3.35 -20.37
CA ALA A 58 -3.97 -2.30 -20.94
C ALA A 58 -2.94 -1.75 -19.94
N VAL A 59 -3.17 -1.95 -18.63
CA VAL A 59 -2.31 -1.48 -17.54
C VAL A 59 -2.30 -2.52 -16.43
N GLN A 60 -1.09 -2.95 -16.04
CA GLN A 60 -0.87 -3.77 -14.85
C GLN A 60 -1.10 -2.96 -13.57
N VAL A 61 -1.63 -3.59 -12.52
CA VAL A 61 -1.94 -2.89 -11.26
C VAL A 61 -1.16 -3.54 -10.14
N ASP A 62 -0.35 -2.73 -9.46
CA ASP A 62 0.41 -3.13 -8.28
C ASP A 62 -0.07 -2.31 -7.07
N PRO A 63 -1.00 -2.86 -6.27
CA PRO A 63 -1.61 -2.13 -5.18
C PRO A 63 -0.77 -2.17 -3.89
N TYR A 64 -0.83 -1.06 -3.15
CA TYR A 64 -0.19 -0.90 -1.84
C TYR A 64 -1.24 -0.45 -0.82
N VAL A 65 -1.46 -1.26 0.21
CA VAL A 65 -2.41 -0.96 1.29
C VAL A 65 -1.64 -0.48 2.51
N ILE A 66 -1.63 0.84 2.71
CA ILE A 66 -0.88 1.48 3.79
C ILE A 66 -1.84 1.83 4.92
N GLU A 67 -1.81 1.03 5.97
CA GLU A 67 -2.62 1.26 7.17
C GLU A 67 -1.79 1.97 8.24
N ILE A 68 -2.30 3.10 8.73
CA ILE A 68 -1.64 3.91 9.75
C ILE A 68 -2.54 3.96 10.98
N ASN A 69 -2.00 3.53 12.11
CA ASN A 69 -2.66 3.58 13.41
C ASN A 69 -1.64 3.96 14.50
N PHE A 70 -2.14 4.26 15.71
CA PHE A 70 -1.25 4.66 16.81
C PHE A 70 -0.47 3.49 17.43
N GLU A 71 -0.87 2.23 17.20
CA GLU A 71 -0.08 1.07 17.63
C GLU A 71 1.27 1.01 16.90
N ALA A 72 1.30 1.44 15.63
CA ALA A 72 2.51 1.55 14.83
C ALA A 72 3.55 2.55 15.40
N ALA A 73 3.20 3.33 16.42
CA ALA A 73 4.19 4.13 17.15
C ALA A 73 5.28 3.26 17.80
N ALA A 74 5.03 1.95 18.04
CA ALA A 74 6.02 1.00 18.52
C ALA A 74 7.19 0.78 17.53
N LEU A 75 7.02 1.17 16.26
CA LEU A 75 8.08 1.14 15.24
C LEU A 75 9.04 2.33 15.36
N LEU A 76 8.72 3.33 16.17
CA LEU A 76 9.50 4.56 16.35
C LEU A 76 10.25 4.49 17.70
N PRO A 77 11.57 4.77 17.73
CA PRO A 77 12.38 4.58 18.93
C PRO A 77 12.00 5.47 20.13
N ASP A 78 11.41 6.64 19.88
CA ASP A 78 11.12 7.67 20.89
C ASP A 78 9.61 7.86 21.15
N GLU A 79 8.76 6.96 20.68
CA GLU A 79 7.31 7.10 20.82
C GLU A 79 6.71 5.92 21.61
N ASP A 80 5.78 6.21 22.54
CA ASP A 80 5.00 5.19 23.26
C ASP A 80 3.58 5.16 22.67
N PRO A 81 3.12 4.06 22.05
CA PRO A 81 1.75 3.91 21.58
C PRO A 81 0.70 4.27 22.63
N ARG A 82 0.96 3.95 23.91
CA ARG A 82 0.01 4.20 25.01
C ARG A 82 -0.22 5.67 25.24
N TYR A 83 0.72 6.55 24.91
CA TYR A 83 0.49 7.99 24.99
C TYR A 83 -0.70 8.36 24.10
N TYR A 84 -0.66 7.95 22.84
CA TYR A 84 -1.67 8.28 21.84
C TYR A 84 -3.02 7.60 22.11
N LEU A 85 -3.00 6.32 22.46
CA LEU A 85 -4.21 5.53 22.72
C LEU A 85 -4.94 5.99 23.99
N ASN A 86 -4.26 6.66 24.92
CA ASN A 86 -4.85 7.18 26.15
C ASN A 86 -5.21 8.68 26.08
N LEU A 87 -4.98 9.35 24.94
CA LEU A 87 -5.37 10.74 24.80
C LEU A 87 -6.91 10.87 24.88
N PRO A 88 -7.43 11.87 25.58
CA PRO A 88 -8.87 12.05 25.68
C PRO A 88 -9.43 12.45 24.31
N THR A 89 -10.51 11.79 23.90
CA THR A 89 -11.26 12.13 22.67
C THR A 89 -12.15 13.37 22.82
N SER A 90 -12.08 14.04 23.97
CA SER A 90 -12.78 15.29 24.25
C SER A 90 -12.05 16.51 23.69
N PHE A 91 -12.76 17.62 23.45
CA PHE A 91 -12.20 18.91 22.99
C PHE A 91 -11.31 19.64 24.02
N LYS A 92 -10.61 18.92 24.91
CA LYS A 92 -9.75 19.46 25.97
C LYS A 92 -8.26 19.15 25.76
N LEU A 93 -7.86 18.80 24.53
CA LEU A 93 -6.44 18.63 24.22
C LEU A 93 -5.75 19.99 24.30
N ASP A 94 -4.62 20.03 24.99
CA ASP A 94 -3.76 21.22 24.94
C ASP A 94 -3.05 21.33 23.58
N ALA A 95 -2.48 22.48 23.30
CA ALA A 95 -1.82 22.74 22.02
C ALA A 95 -0.65 21.78 21.75
N GLU A 96 0.08 21.39 22.79
CA GLU A 96 1.23 20.48 22.67
C GLU A 96 0.80 19.06 22.27
N GLN A 97 -0.30 18.57 22.87
CA GLN A 97 -0.91 17.28 22.51
C GLN A 97 -1.39 17.28 21.05
N VAL A 98 -2.02 18.36 20.60
CA VAL A 98 -2.48 18.52 19.21
C VAL A 98 -1.29 18.53 18.26
N ASP A 99 -0.25 19.31 18.55
CA ASP A 99 0.97 19.36 17.73
C ASP A 99 1.65 17.99 17.65
N LYS A 100 1.70 17.26 18.79
CA LYS A 100 2.26 15.91 18.83
C LYS A 100 1.44 14.94 17.99
N LEU A 101 0.10 15.00 18.04
CA LEU A 101 -0.81 14.19 17.21
C LEU A 101 -0.63 14.46 15.72
N ILE A 102 -0.50 15.73 15.32
CA ILE A 102 -0.28 16.12 13.92
C ILE A 102 1.10 15.61 13.45
N SER A 103 2.14 15.81 14.27
CA SER A 103 3.51 15.48 13.88
C SER A 103 3.73 13.98 13.70
N ILE A 104 3.11 13.13 14.53
CA ILE A 104 3.34 11.69 14.49
C ILE A 104 2.81 11.05 13.20
N GLY A 105 1.73 11.57 12.60
CA GLY A 105 1.14 10.98 11.39
C GLY A 105 2.16 10.79 10.25
N SER A 106 3.00 11.80 10.01
CA SER A 106 4.07 11.71 9.01
C SER A 106 5.16 10.70 9.37
N LYS A 107 5.48 10.55 10.66
CA LYS A 107 6.47 9.59 11.16
C LYS A 107 5.95 8.16 10.98
N LEU A 108 4.69 7.91 11.32
CA LEU A 108 4.06 6.59 11.16
C LEU A 108 3.99 6.20 9.69
N LEU A 109 3.59 7.13 8.81
CA LEU A 109 3.57 6.86 7.38
C LEU A 109 4.96 6.46 6.88
N ARG A 110 6.00 7.20 7.27
CA ARG A 110 7.39 6.88 6.89
C ARG A 110 7.89 5.59 7.50
N ALA A 111 7.42 5.19 8.67
CA ALA A 111 7.79 3.93 9.30
C ALA A 111 7.02 2.72 8.76
N SER A 112 5.90 2.92 8.05
CA SER A 112 5.09 1.84 7.49
C SER A 112 5.91 0.95 6.53
N PRO A 113 5.94 -0.39 6.74
CA PRO A 113 6.64 -1.30 5.84
C PRO A 113 6.09 -1.25 4.40
N GLN A 114 4.77 -1.13 4.23
CA GLN A 114 4.13 -1.08 2.92
C GLN A 114 4.46 0.22 2.19
N PHE A 115 4.55 1.34 2.92
CA PHE A 115 5.00 2.60 2.32
C PHE A 115 6.49 2.55 1.94
N GLN A 116 7.33 1.93 2.76
CA GLN A 116 8.74 1.70 2.40
C GLN A 116 8.88 0.80 1.17
N CYS A 117 8.07 -0.26 1.07
CA CYS A 117 7.98 -1.12 -0.12
C CYS A 117 7.65 -0.30 -1.37
N LEU A 118 6.62 0.56 -1.30
CA LEU A 118 6.26 1.46 -2.40
C LEU A 118 7.41 2.38 -2.82
N LEU A 119 8.07 3.03 -1.86
CA LEU A 119 9.17 3.94 -2.15
C LEU A 119 10.36 3.23 -2.81
N LYS A 120 10.68 2.00 -2.40
CA LYS A 120 11.76 1.20 -3.00
C LYS A 120 11.47 0.83 -4.45
N VAL A 121 10.23 0.44 -4.74
CA VAL A 121 9.79 0.13 -6.10
C VAL A 121 9.81 1.38 -6.98
N LEU A 122 9.21 2.48 -6.51
CA LEU A 122 9.20 3.74 -7.26
C LEU A 122 10.60 4.31 -7.53
N ASP A 123 11.54 4.17 -6.58
CA ASP A 123 12.93 4.59 -6.78
C ASP A 123 13.60 3.77 -7.90
N ALA A 124 13.42 2.44 -7.91
CA ALA A 124 13.93 1.57 -8.97
C ALA A 124 13.34 1.96 -10.34
N GLU A 125 12.02 2.13 -10.43
CA GLU A 125 11.33 2.53 -11.65
C GLU A 125 11.80 3.90 -12.17
N SER A 126 11.97 4.87 -11.27
CA SER A 126 12.43 6.22 -11.63
C SER A 126 13.83 6.23 -12.26
N ARG A 127 14.66 5.24 -11.90
CA ARG A 127 16.02 5.05 -12.40
C ARG A 127 16.09 4.08 -13.59
N GLY A 128 14.95 3.51 -14.02
CA GLY A 128 14.91 2.48 -15.05
C GLY A 128 15.58 1.16 -14.65
N LEU A 129 15.70 0.91 -13.34
CA LEU A 129 16.23 -0.34 -12.80
C LEU A 129 15.12 -1.40 -12.75
N PRO A 130 15.49 -2.70 -12.79
CA PRO A 130 14.51 -3.76 -12.54
C PRO A 130 13.90 -3.61 -11.15
N ARG A 131 12.67 -4.09 -11.02
CA ARG A 131 11.96 -4.16 -9.74
C ARG A 131 12.80 -4.97 -8.73
N PRO A 132 12.92 -4.54 -7.46
CA PRO A 132 13.64 -5.31 -6.46
C PRO A 132 12.98 -6.67 -6.17
N ASP A 133 13.78 -7.73 -6.06
CA ASP A 133 13.30 -9.10 -5.83
C ASP A 133 12.56 -9.25 -4.49
N ASP A 134 12.96 -8.47 -3.47
CA ASP A 134 12.33 -8.47 -2.14
C ASP A 134 10.90 -7.91 -2.15
N TYR A 135 10.50 -7.23 -3.23
CA TYR A 135 9.21 -6.55 -3.34
C TYR A 135 8.49 -6.94 -4.62
N PRO A 136 8.07 -8.21 -4.83
CA PRO A 136 7.35 -8.61 -6.04
C PRO A 136 5.99 -7.91 -6.18
N ILE A 137 5.35 -7.99 -7.36
CA ILE A 137 4.00 -7.42 -7.56
C ILE A 137 3.03 -8.02 -6.54
N GLY A 138 2.27 -7.15 -5.86
CA GLY A 138 1.33 -7.51 -4.80
C GLY A 138 1.94 -7.61 -3.40
N SER A 139 3.25 -7.44 -3.23
CA SER A 139 3.89 -7.46 -1.89
C SER A 139 3.44 -6.32 -0.99
N GLY A 140 2.87 -5.24 -1.55
CA GLY A 140 2.35 -4.09 -0.81
C GLY A 140 0.96 -4.28 -0.21
N ILE A 141 0.28 -5.40 -0.44
CA ILE A 141 -1.12 -5.61 -0.04
C ILE A 141 -1.22 -5.99 1.44
N PHE A 142 -0.35 -6.87 1.90
CA PHE A 142 -0.35 -7.41 3.26
C PHE A 142 0.88 -6.96 4.03
N PRO A 143 0.78 -6.85 5.37
CA PRO A 143 1.91 -6.54 6.23
C PRO A 143 2.88 -7.67 6.50
#